data_AF-A0A537JNB7-F1
#
_entry.id   AF-A0A537JNB7-F1
#
_cell.length_a   1.000
_cell.length_b   1.000
_cell.length_c   1.000
_cell.angle_alpha   90.00
_cell.angle_beta   90.00
_cell.angle_gamma   90.00
#
_symmetry.space_group_name_H-M   'P 1'
#
loop_
_entity.id
_entity.type
_entity.pdbx_description
1 polymer ?
#
loop_
_entity_poly.entity_id
_entity_poly.type
_entity_poly.pdbx_seq_one_letter_code
_entity_poly.pdbx_strand_id
1 'polypeptide(L)'
;MPRECTGRGTGVMMSIREVMRRWRNPLLATLAVLVLAVSTDPRPLAAQQSPSKSVFLVVVMETTPQWYRAIQYGTGFFVSAGGLALTAAHVIYPVVKEPKKYYLAAIVGRDIYGVSLICATPLAKDYMEGKTDYADGPRRDFAEVQLEPAHLPFDDLEYKGAAAAAVHRGPLPQFPALNLSTDIEIGDAIRILGFGHQKSGFMPYEWSGRGAVTLLAPAKDGTPLIVFTFDRSAQPGHSGSPVLNAKDQVVGIYNWANRSRTEGTAIASSELLHPCP
;
A
#
# COMPACT_ATOMS: atom_id res chain seq x y z
N MET A 1 50.50 64.87 -37.60
CA MET A 1 51.68 64.67 -38.47
C MET A 1 52.11 63.19 -38.40
N PRO A 2 52.75 62.63 -39.46
CA PRO A 2 52.54 61.26 -40.00
C PRO A 2 53.35 60.13 -39.31
N ARG A 3 53.33 58.84 -39.69
CA ARG A 3 52.80 58.01 -40.83
C ARG A 3 52.55 56.58 -40.28
N GLU A 4 51.76 55.62 -40.80
CA GLU A 4 51.26 55.19 -42.13
C GLU A 4 52.27 54.47 -43.07
N CYS A 5 51.96 53.20 -43.42
CA CYS A 5 52.30 52.38 -44.63
C CYS A 5 52.34 50.85 -44.29
N THR A 6 51.97 49.85 -45.12
CA THR A 6 51.19 49.72 -46.40
C THR A 6 50.95 48.23 -46.76
N GLY A 7 49.90 47.93 -47.57
CA GLY A 7 49.83 46.79 -48.53
C GLY A 7 49.24 45.46 -48.01
N ARG A 8 48.22 44.76 -48.57
CA ARG A 8 47.44 44.73 -49.86
C ARG A 8 47.91 43.74 -50.94
N GLY A 9 47.02 42.76 -51.24
CA GLY A 9 46.83 42.04 -52.52
C GLY A 9 45.48 41.28 -52.47
N THR A 10 44.46 41.56 -53.29
CA THR A 10 44.22 41.15 -54.70
C THR A 10 44.26 39.64 -54.95
N GLY A 11 43.22 38.91 -55.38
CA GLY A 11 41.82 39.26 -55.71
C GLY A 11 41.41 38.83 -57.13
N VAL A 12 40.29 38.12 -57.30
CA VAL A 12 39.60 37.90 -58.60
C VAL A 12 38.07 37.84 -58.37
N MET A 13 37.30 38.51 -59.22
CA MET A 13 35.83 38.51 -59.23
C MET A 13 35.27 37.34 -60.05
N MET A 14 34.03 36.90 -59.77
CA MET A 14 33.08 36.65 -60.86
C MET A 14 31.64 36.97 -60.45
N SER A 15 30.83 37.35 -61.44
CA SER A 15 29.64 38.19 -61.27
C SER A 15 28.31 37.43 -61.26
N ILE A 16 27.35 37.94 -60.48
CA ILE A 16 25.94 37.55 -60.56
C ILE A 16 25.35 38.10 -61.86
N ARG A 17 25.34 37.30 -62.96
CA ARG A 17 24.34 37.45 -64.07
C ARG A 17 24.28 36.38 -65.18
N GLU A 18 25.21 35.43 -65.32
CA GLU A 18 25.37 34.70 -66.60
C GLU A 18 24.86 33.24 -66.70
N VAL A 19 24.22 32.66 -65.68
CA VAL A 19 23.64 31.28 -65.79
C VAL A 19 22.14 31.24 -65.50
N MET A 20 21.37 32.10 -66.19
CA MET A 20 19.93 31.90 -66.39
C MET A 20 19.59 31.82 -67.88
N ARG A 21 19.60 30.60 -68.46
CA ARG A 21 18.71 30.30 -69.61
C ARG A 21 18.56 28.80 -69.92
N ARG A 22 17.40 28.26 -69.53
CA ARG A 22 16.82 26.97 -70.00
C ARG A 22 17.71 25.76 -69.56
N TRP A 23 17.20 24.56 -69.33
CA TRP A 23 16.26 23.78 -70.14
C TRP A 23 15.22 23.03 -69.28
N ARG A 24 14.23 22.44 -69.97
CA ARG A 24 13.06 21.74 -69.41
C ARG A 24 13.49 20.49 -68.63
N ASN A 25 12.86 20.24 -67.47
CA ASN A 25 12.32 18.93 -67.07
C ASN A 25 11.49 19.05 -65.76
N PRO A 26 10.18 18.74 -65.78
CA PRO A 26 9.34 18.74 -64.59
C PRO A 26 9.08 17.30 -64.09
N LEU A 27 9.84 16.83 -63.09
CA LEU A 27 9.58 15.53 -62.45
C LEU A 27 9.80 15.59 -60.93
N LEU A 28 8.71 15.38 -60.19
CA LEU A 28 8.61 14.69 -58.90
C LEU A 28 9.65 14.97 -57.81
N ALA A 29 9.28 15.83 -56.86
CA ALA A 29 9.76 15.76 -55.47
C ALA A 29 8.64 16.19 -54.51
N THR A 30 7.79 15.23 -54.13
CA THR A 30 6.69 15.43 -53.19
C THR A 30 7.24 15.64 -51.78
N LEU A 31 7.27 16.89 -51.29
CA LEU A 31 7.58 17.16 -49.88
C LEU A 31 6.34 16.89 -49.02
N ALA A 32 6.30 15.72 -48.37
CA ALA A 32 5.27 15.41 -47.39
C ALA A 32 5.49 16.27 -46.13
N VAL A 33 4.55 17.17 -45.85
CA VAL A 33 4.52 17.92 -44.58
C VAL A 33 4.07 16.95 -43.48
N LEU A 34 5.03 16.40 -42.75
CA LEU A 34 4.77 15.55 -41.60
C LEU A 34 4.30 16.42 -40.43
N VAL A 35 2.99 16.65 -40.33
CA VAL A 35 2.38 17.27 -39.16
C VAL A 35 2.55 16.30 -37.98
N LEU A 36 3.47 16.63 -37.08
CA LEU A 36 3.59 16.01 -35.77
C LEU A 36 2.35 16.35 -34.96
N ALA A 37 1.29 15.55 -35.13
CA ALA A 37 0.22 15.46 -34.16
C ALA A 37 0.84 14.96 -32.86
N VAL A 38 1.02 15.86 -31.89
CA VAL A 38 1.32 15.50 -30.51
C VAL A 38 0.07 14.83 -29.97
N SER A 39 -0.04 13.52 -30.19
CA SER A 39 -0.95 12.68 -29.44
C SER A 39 -0.56 12.80 -27.97
N THR A 40 -1.34 13.55 -27.22
CA THR A 40 -1.37 13.44 -25.77
C THR A 40 -1.95 12.07 -25.44
N ASP A 41 -1.12 11.03 -25.57
CA ASP A 41 -1.49 9.69 -25.14
C ASP A 41 -1.96 9.80 -23.69
N PRO A 42 -3.23 9.44 -23.39
CA PRO A 42 -3.64 9.28 -22.02
C PRO A 42 -2.82 8.12 -21.47
N ARG A 43 -1.71 8.42 -20.81
CA ARG A 43 -0.88 7.42 -20.13
C ARG A 43 -1.86 6.58 -19.30
N PRO A 44 -2.00 5.28 -19.57
CA PRO A 44 -2.87 4.45 -18.76
C PRO A 44 -2.41 4.60 -17.31
N LEU A 45 -3.37 4.82 -16.39
CA LEU A 45 -3.03 4.87 -14.97
C LEU A 45 -2.15 3.66 -14.67
N ALA A 46 -0.99 3.91 -14.05
CA ALA A 46 0.04 2.90 -13.87
C ALA A 46 -0.59 1.64 -13.30
N ALA A 47 -0.42 0.51 -14.00
CA ALA A 47 -1.02 -0.75 -13.62
C ALA A 47 -0.77 -1.00 -12.13
N GLN A 48 -1.85 -1.19 -11.36
CA GLN A 48 -1.81 -1.30 -9.91
C GLN A 48 -0.70 -2.30 -9.53
N GLN A 49 0.32 -1.84 -8.83
CA GLN A 49 1.43 -2.71 -8.45
C GLN A 49 0.88 -3.91 -7.68
N SER A 50 1.49 -5.10 -7.85
CA SER A 50 1.02 -6.36 -7.25
C SER A 50 0.47 -6.13 -5.83
N PRO A 51 -0.82 -6.40 -5.56
CA PRO A 51 -1.46 -6.05 -4.30
C PRO A 51 -0.75 -6.55 -3.04
N SER A 52 0.07 -7.60 -3.15
CA SER A 52 0.94 -8.07 -2.07
C SER A 52 1.92 -7.00 -1.56
N LYS A 53 2.41 -6.09 -2.41
CA LYS A 53 3.27 -4.98 -2.01
C LYS A 53 2.54 -3.88 -1.24
N SER A 54 1.21 -3.86 -1.31
CA SER A 54 0.36 -2.90 -0.61
C SER A 54 0.00 -3.32 0.81
N VAL A 55 0.43 -4.51 1.21
CA VAL A 55 0.11 -5.15 2.50
C VAL A 55 1.39 -5.26 3.32
N PHE A 56 1.29 -5.00 4.61
CA PHE A 56 2.43 -4.98 5.52
C PHE A 56 2.07 -5.58 6.89
N LEU A 57 3.12 -5.95 7.62
CA LEU A 57 2.99 -6.48 8.98
C LEU A 57 2.87 -5.32 9.96
N VAL A 58 1.75 -5.27 10.70
CA VAL A 58 1.55 -4.36 11.84
C VAL A 58 2.08 -5.04 13.09
N VAL A 59 2.94 -4.37 13.86
CA VAL A 59 3.48 -4.88 15.13
C VAL A 59 3.25 -3.86 16.24
N VAL A 60 2.68 -4.33 17.35
CA VAL A 60 2.66 -3.59 18.61
C VAL A 60 3.84 -4.04 19.46
N MET A 61 4.69 -3.08 19.81
CA MET A 61 5.93 -3.32 20.56
C MET A 61 5.87 -2.69 21.94
N GLU A 62 6.36 -3.40 22.94
CA GLU A 62 6.85 -2.82 24.19
C GLU A 62 8.36 -2.63 24.04
N THR A 63 8.90 -1.47 24.41
CA THR A 63 10.34 -1.20 24.28
C THR A 63 10.88 -0.43 25.47
N THR A 64 12.13 -0.72 25.79
CA THR A 64 13.02 0.06 26.64
C THR A 64 14.27 0.42 25.84
N PRO A 65 15.16 1.31 26.34
CA PRO A 65 16.42 1.60 25.66
C PRO A 65 17.35 0.38 25.47
N GLN A 66 17.07 -0.77 26.09
CA GLN A 66 17.91 -1.97 26.04
C GLN A 66 17.25 -3.19 25.37
N TRP A 67 15.93 -3.16 25.14
CA TRP A 67 15.21 -4.28 24.50
C TRP A 67 13.88 -3.86 23.88
N TYR A 68 13.38 -4.68 22.96
CA TYR A 68 12.01 -4.62 22.44
C TYR A 68 11.34 -5.99 22.57
N ARG A 69 10.00 -6.01 22.63
CA ARG A 69 9.19 -7.23 22.61
C ARG A 69 7.94 -6.97 21.78
N ALA A 70 7.75 -7.76 20.72
CA ALA A 70 6.46 -7.80 20.04
C ALA A 70 5.41 -8.40 20.99
N ILE A 71 4.38 -7.61 21.31
CA ILE A 71 3.27 -8.00 22.19
C ILE A 71 2.11 -8.54 21.36
N GLN A 72 1.88 -7.91 20.20
CA GLN A 72 0.81 -8.26 19.29
C GLN A 72 1.23 -7.96 17.85
N TYR A 73 0.64 -8.68 16.90
CA TYR A 73 0.86 -8.46 15.48
C TYR A 73 -0.45 -8.68 14.71
N GLY A 74 -0.54 -8.04 13.56
CA GLY A 74 -1.65 -8.12 12.63
C GLY A 74 -1.21 -7.72 11.23
N THR A 75 -2.18 -7.53 10.35
CA THR A 75 -1.96 -7.09 8.98
C THR A 75 -2.48 -5.66 8.82
N GLY A 76 -1.78 -4.85 8.03
CA GLY A 76 -2.27 -3.56 7.56
C GLY A 76 -2.10 -3.44 6.04
N PHE A 77 -2.82 -2.51 5.43
CA PHE A 77 -2.70 -2.25 3.98
C PHE A 77 -2.87 -0.78 3.65
N PHE A 78 -2.16 -0.32 2.62
CA PHE A 78 -2.18 1.07 2.18
C PHE A 78 -3.44 1.41 1.39
N VAL A 79 -4.03 2.56 1.71
CA VAL A 79 -5.12 3.20 0.96
C VAL A 79 -4.69 4.54 0.35
N SER A 80 -3.48 5.04 0.67
CA SER A 80 -2.86 6.17 -0.02
C SER A 80 -1.36 5.95 -0.22
N ALA A 81 -0.83 6.50 -1.33
CA ALA A 81 0.60 6.46 -1.62
C ALA A 81 1.46 7.25 -0.61
N GLY A 82 0.84 8.15 0.17
CA GLY A 82 1.48 8.86 1.27
C GLY A 82 1.65 8.06 2.56
N GLY A 83 1.26 6.78 2.60
CA GLY A 83 1.41 5.92 3.78
C GLY A 83 0.18 5.84 4.70
N LEU A 84 -0.97 6.39 4.27
CA LEU A 84 -2.25 6.16 4.94
C LEU A 84 -2.66 4.69 4.76
N ALA A 85 -3.04 4.04 5.85
CA ALA A 85 -3.31 2.62 5.87
C ALA A 85 -4.44 2.24 6.84
N LEU A 86 -5.04 1.08 6.61
CA LEU A 86 -6.08 0.49 7.45
C LEU A 86 -5.59 -0.81 8.10
N THR A 87 -6.08 -1.08 9.31
CA THR A 87 -5.89 -2.34 10.05
C THR A 87 -7.09 -2.59 10.97
N ALA A 88 -7.15 -3.75 11.64
CA ALA A 88 -8.21 -4.02 12.63
C ALA A 88 -7.95 -3.24 13.94
N ALA A 89 -8.99 -2.68 14.57
CA ALA A 89 -8.80 -1.92 15.81
C ALA A 89 -8.26 -2.80 16.94
N HIS A 90 -8.68 -4.07 17.00
CA HIS A 90 -8.18 -5.01 18.00
C HIS A 90 -6.69 -5.33 17.84
N VAL A 91 -6.09 -5.18 16.65
CA VAL A 91 -4.64 -5.38 16.43
C VAL A 91 -3.82 -4.33 17.16
N ILE A 92 -4.32 -3.10 17.19
CA ILE A 92 -3.63 -1.94 17.78
C ILE A 92 -4.12 -1.58 19.18
N TYR A 93 -5.09 -2.33 19.73
CA TYR A 93 -5.73 -2.05 21.02
C TYR A 93 -4.77 -1.77 22.18
N PRO A 94 -3.61 -2.44 22.34
CA PRO A 94 -2.69 -2.10 23.43
C PRO A 94 -2.22 -0.64 23.35
N VAL A 95 -1.94 -0.12 22.14
CA VAL A 95 -1.51 1.27 21.91
C VAL A 95 -2.65 2.25 22.21
N VAL A 96 -3.89 1.89 21.90
CA VAL A 96 -5.08 2.68 22.28
C VAL A 96 -5.25 2.73 23.81
N LYS A 97 -4.99 1.61 24.51
CA LYS A 97 -5.22 1.44 25.95
C LYS A 97 -4.11 2.02 26.82
N GLU A 98 -2.84 1.82 26.43
CA GLU A 98 -1.64 2.27 27.16
C GLU A 98 -0.62 2.96 26.19
N PRO A 99 -0.96 4.11 25.57
CA PRO A 99 -0.14 4.77 24.54
C PRO A 99 1.25 5.25 25.00
N LYS A 100 1.51 5.26 26.32
CA LYS A 100 2.82 5.60 26.90
C LYS A 100 3.77 4.40 27.05
N LYS A 101 3.26 3.18 26.81
CA LYS A 101 3.95 1.91 27.07
C LYS A 101 4.18 1.11 25.79
N TYR A 102 3.20 1.15 24.88
CA TYR A 102 3.26 0.42 23.62
C TYR A 102 3.41 1.36 22.44
N TYR A 103 4.20 0.93 21.48
CA TYR A 103 4.52 1.62 20.24
C TYR A 103 3.94 0.81 19.08
N LEU A 104 3.51 1.52 18.03
CA LEU A 104 3.03 0.90 16.80
C LEU A 104 4.10 1.04 15.71
N ALA A 105 4.38 -0.07 15.03
CA ALA A 105 5.33 -0.10 13.93
C ALA A 105 4.76 -0.90 12.74
N ALA A 106 5.16 -0.51 11.53
CA ALA A 106 4.84 -1.19 10.29
C ALA A 106 6.11 -1.76 9.69
N ILE A 107 6.10 -3.04 9.33
CA ILE A 107 7.22 -3.71 8.68
C ILE A 107 6.82 -3.97 7.23
N VAL A 108 7.42 -3.20 6.32
CA VAL A 108 7.14 -3.20 4.88
C VAL A 108 8.36 -3.79 4.17
N GLY A 109 8.26 -5.05 3.74
CA GLY A 109 9.39 -5.77 3.16
C GLY A 109 10.52 -6.00 4.19
N ARG A 110 11.54 -5.14 4.18
CA ARG A 110 12.69 -5.18 5.11
C ARG A 110 12.90 -3.88 5.89
N ASP A 111 11.94 -2.96 5.81
CA ASP A 111 12.03 -1.65 6.45
C ASP A 111 10.95 -1.51 7.53
N ILE A 112 11.32 -0.90 8.65
CA ILE A 112 10.48 -0.67 9.83
C ILE A 112 10.15 0.82 9.91
N TYR A 113 8.86 1.13 9.84
CA TYR A 113 8.34 2.49 9.92
C TYR A 113 7.66 2.70 11.27
N GLY A 114 7.69 3.94 11.75
CA GLY A 114 6.80 4.38 12.83
C GLY A 114 5.37 4.41 12.29
N VAL A 115 4.40 4.34 13.19
CA VAL A 115 2.99 4.42 12.83
C VAL A 115 2.25 5.28 13.84
N SER A 116 1.73 6.41 13.39
CA SER A 116 0.78 7.22 14.15
C SER A 116 -0.64 6.68 13.98
N LEU A 117 -1.38 6.67 15.08
CA LEU A 117 -2.81 6.36 15.10
C LEU A 117 -3.61 7.61 14.72
N ILE A 118 -4.40 7.54 13.64
CA ILE A 118 -5.36 8.60 13.31
C ILE A 118 -6.65 8.37 14.10
N CYS A 119 -7.26 7.19 13.97
CA CYS A 119 -8.42 6.80 14.78
C CYS A 119 -8.57 5.27 14.88
N ALA A 120 -9.30 4.83 15.89
CA ALA A 120 -9.67 3.44 16.08
C ALA A 120 -11.15 3.34 16.46
N THR A 121 -11.84 2.32 15.97
CA THR A 121 -13.19 2.01 16.44
C THR A 121 -13.15 1.68 17.95
N PRO A 122 -14.00 2.31 18.79
CA PRO A 122 -14.07 1.97 20.21
C PRO A 122 -14.50 0.52 20.41
N LEU A 123 -13.66 -0.29 21.05
CA LEU A 123 -13.97 -1.68 21.34
C LEU A 123 -14.66 -1.80 22.70
N ALA A 124 -15.84 -2.42 22.73
CA ALA A 124 -16.66 -2.61 23.94
C ALA A 124 -16.05 -3.56 25.00
N LYS A 125 -14.81 -4.02 24.80
CA LYS A 125 -14.16 -5.10 25.53
C LYS A 125 -12.68 -4.80 25.68
N ASP A 126 -12.10 -5.27 26.78
CA ASP A 126 -10.64 -5.30 26.94
C ASP A 126 -10.04 -6.50 26.19
N TYR A 127 -9.20 -6.22 25.18
CA TYR A 127 -8.51 -7.24 24.40
C TYR A 127 -7.15 -7.64 25.03
N MET A 128 -6.69 -6.96 26.08
CA MET A 128 -5.49 -7.32 26.86
C MET A 128 -5.76 -8.51 27.81
N GLU A 129 -7.01 -8.72 28.22
CA GLU A 129 -7.39 -9.77 29.19
C GLU A 129 -7.42 -11.21 28.62
N GLY A 130 -7.01 -11.41 27.37
CA GLY A 130 -6.75 -12.72 26.76
C GLY A 130 -7.97 -13.62 26.47
N LYS A 131 -9.15 -13.33 27.05
CA LYS A 131 -10.39 -14.07 26.80
C LYS A 131 -11.05 -13.63 25.49
N THR A 132 -10.65 -14.22 24.35
CA THR A 132 -11.32 -13.99 23.05
C THR A 132 -12.66 -14.74 22.93
N ASP A 133 -13.61 -14.40 23.80
CA ASP A 133 -14.98 -14.88 23.67
C ASP A 133 -15.63 -14.36 22.38
N TYR A 134 -15.97 -15.29 21.50
CA TYR A 134 -16.77 -15.11 20.29
C TYR A 134 -18.25 -14.77 20.60
N ALA A 135 -18.64 -14.71 21.88
CA ALA A 135 -20.03 -14.57 22.34
C ALA A 135 -20.69 -13.24 21.91
N ASP A 136 -19.92 -12.15 21.84
CA ASP A 136 -20.44 -10.85 21.39
C ASP A 136 -20.86 -10.88 19.91
N GLY A 137 -20.13 -11.65 19.09
CA GLY A 137 -20.21 -11.68 17.63
C GLY A 137 -19.35 -10.61 16.94
N PRO A 138 -19.33 -10.59 15.60
CA PRO A 138 -18.72 -9.51 14.82
C PRO A 138 -19.43 -8.17 15.06
N ARG A 139 -18.68 -7.07 14.92
CA ARG A 139 -19.09 -5.67 15.18
C ARG A 139 -18.13 -4.72 14.45
N ARG A 140 -18.31 -3.40 14.50
CA ARG A 140 -17.31 -2.46 13.97
C ARG A 140 -15.95 -2.62 14.71
N ASP A 141 -14.84 -2.72 13.96
CA ASP A 141 -13.50 -3.06 14.47
C ASP A 141 -12.40 -2.76 13.44
N PHE A 142 -12.17 -1.50 13.12
CA PHE A 142 -11.01 -1.11 12.30
C PHE A 142 -10.40 0.19 12.80
N ALA A 143 -9.17 0.44 12.38
CA ALA A 143 -8.40 1.63 12.68
C ALA A 143 -7.75 2.18 11.41
N GLU A 144 -7.67 3.51 11.35
CA GLU A 144 -6.88 4.24 10.37
C GLU A 144 -5.56 4.69 11.00
N VAL A 145 -4.47 4.46 10.28
CA VAL A 145 -3.11 4.73 10.73
C VAL A 145 -2.29 5.36 9.61
N GLN A 146 -1.28 6.13 9.98
CA GLN A 146 -0.37 6.79 9.06
C GLN A 146 1.05 6.30 9.35
N LEU A 147 1.76 5.84 8.31
CA LEU A 147 3.19 5.54 8.43
C LEU A 147 3.99 6.83 8.54
N GLU A 148 5.05 6.79 9.33
CA GLU A 148 5.96 7.90 9.60
C GLU A 148 7.40 7.40 9.79
N PRO A 149 8.41 8.28 9.68
CA PRO A 149 9.79 7.92 10.03
C PRO A 149 9.88 7.38 11.46
N ALA A 150 10.58 6.27 11.64
CA ALA A 150 10.57 5.53 12.89
C ALA A 150 11.44 6.18 13.98
N HIS A 151 10.80 6.57 15.09
CA HIS A 151 11.45 7.08 16.30
C HIS A 151 11.72 5.97 17.34
N LEU A 152 12.33 4.87 16.88
CA LEU A 152 12.66 3.69 17.71
C LEU A 152 14.06 3.81 18.34
N PRO A 153 14.28 3.27 19.56
CA PRO A 153 15.56 3.35 20.29
C PRO A 153 16.63 2.36 19.80
N PHE A 154 16.37 1.67 18.69
CA PHE A 154 17.27 0.74 18.00
C PHE A 154 17.26 1.05 16.50
N ASP A 155 18.25 0.56 15.75
CA ASP A 155 18.40 0.80 14.31
C ASP A 155 17.97 -0.38 13.42
N ASP A 156 17.85 -1.59 13.98
CA ASP A 156 17.37 -2.78 13.27
C ASP A 156 16.78 -3.84 14.21
N LEU A 157 16.07 -4.81 13.61
CA LEU A 157 15.57 -6.01 14.28
C LEU A 157 16.44 -7.21 13.88
N GLU A 158 17.40 -7.59 14.72
CA GLU A 158 18.18 -8.81 14.51
C GLU A 158 17.37 -10.09 14.77
N TYR A 159 17.62 -11.13 13.96
CA TYR A 159 17.24 -12.50 14.25
C TYR A 159 18.41 -13.46 14.03
N LYS A 160 18.78 -14.23 15.06
CA LYS A 160 19.90 -15.20 15.03
C LYS A 160 21.24 -14.58 14.54
N GLY A 161 21.50 -13.31 14.88
CA GLY A 161 22.72 -12.59 14.50
C GLY A 161 22.73 -12.09 13.05
N ALA A 162 21.56 -11.91 12.42
CA ALA A 162 21.42 -11.24 11.13
C ALA A 162 20.25 -10.24 11.17
N ALA A 163 20.44 -9.04 10.62
CA ALA A 163 19.39 -8.03 10.51
C ALA A 163 18.23 -8.55 9.65
N ALA A 164 17.04 -8.63 10.25
CA ALA A 164 15.81 -9.08 9.57
C ALA A 164 15.04 -7.91 8.94
N ALA A 165 15.06 -6.74 9.59
CA ALA A 165 14.53 -5.48 9.06
C ALA A 165 15.26 -4.27 9.68
N ALA A 166 15.40 -3.17 8.94
CA ALA A 166 16.09 -1.95 9.37
C ALA A 166 15.11 -0.79 9.65
N VAL A 167 15.45 0.11 10.57
CA VAL A 167 14.60 1.22 11.00
C VAL A 167 14.69 2.38 10.00
N HIS A 168 13.57 2.69 9.34
CA HIS A 168 13.48 3.76 8.34
C HIS A 168 13.38 5.13 9.01
N ARG A 169 14.49 5.86 9.04
CA ARG A 169 14.59 7.21 9.63
C ARG A 169 14.50 8.36 8.61
N GLY A 170 14.47 8.05 7.31
CA GLY A 170 14.46 9.03 6.21
C GLY A 170 13.06 9.52 5.81
N PRO A 171 12.95 10.39 4.78
CA PRO A 171 11.67 10.70 4.14
C PRO A 171 10.95 9.43 3.68
N LEU A 172 9.62 9.40 3.77
CA LEU A 172 8.84 8.24 3.36
C LEU A 172 8.94 8.00 1.84
N PRO A 173 9.07 6.76 1.38
CA PRO A 173 8.85 6.43 -0.02
C PRO A 173 7.35 6.55 -0.38
N GLN A 174 7.04 6.51 -1.68
CA GLN A 174 5.65 6.29 -2.09
C GLN A 174 5.30 4.81 -1.94
N PHE A 175 4.16 4.55 -1.29
CA PHE A 175 3.63 3.21 -1.11
C PHE A 175 2.61 2.84 -2.22
N PRO A 176 2.49 1.57 -2.62
CA PRO A 176 1.44 1.16 -3.55
C PRO A 176 0.11 1.06 -2.78
N ALA A 177 -0.86 1.89 -3.12
CA ALA A 177 -2.18 1.90 -2.49
C ALA A 177 -3.17 0.92 -3.18
N LEU A 178 -4.08 0.36 -2.40
CA LEU A 178 -5.22 -0.39 -2.91
C LEU A 178 -6.46 0.49 -3.02
N ASN A 179 -7.22 0.30 -4.09
CA ASN A 179 -8.50 0.97 -4.28
C ASN A 179 -9.59 0.27 -3.45
N LEU A 180 -10.40 1.04 -2.71
CA LEU A 180 -11.61 0.53 -2.06
C LEU A 180 -12.74 0.35 -3.09
N SER A 181 -13.62 -0.62 -2.89
CA SER A 181 -14.81 -0.85 -3.73
C SER A 181 -15.93 -1.51 -2.94
N THR A 182 -17.18 -1.12 -3.17
CA THR A 182 -18.38 -1.77 -2.58
C THR A 182 -18.97 -2.85 -3.50
N ASP A 183 -18.29 -3.16 -4.59
CA ASP A 183 -18.68 -4.14 -5.62
C ASP A 183 -18.37 -5.57 -5.14
N ILE A 184 -19.35 -6.19 -4.47
CA ILE A 184 -19.28 -7.56 -3.95
C ILE A 184 -20.69 -8.18 -3.80
N GLU A 185 -20.85 -9.41 -4.28
CA GLU A 185 -22.09 -10.20 -4.18
C GLU A 185 -21.88 -11.58 -3.53
N ILE A 186 -22.97 -12.27 -3.17
CA ILE A 186 -22.89 -13.65 -2.67
C ILE A 186 -22.48 -14.58 -3.82
N GLY A 187 -21.47 -15.42 -3.58
CA GLY A 187 -20.87 -16.30 -4.58
C GLY A 187 -19.60 -15.73 -5.23
N ASP A 188 -19.30 -14.44 -5.04
CA ASP A 188 -18.09 -13.83 -5.61
C ASP A 188 -16.81 -14.46 -5.05
N ALA A 189 -15.85 -14.68 -5.95
CA ALA A 189 -14.51 -15.13 -5.60
C ALA A 189 -13.70 -14.00 -4.95
N ILE A 190 -13.08 -14.30 -3.82
CA ILE A 190 -12.25 -13.36 -3.07
C ILE A 190 -10.81 -13.86 -2.89
N ARG A 191 -9.90 -12.92 -2.65
CA ARG A 191 -8.51 -13.17 -2.24
C ARG A 191 -8.17 -12.35 -1.01
N ILE A 192 -7.48 -12.96 -0.06
CA ILE A 192 -7.04 -12.31 1.17
C ILE A 192 -5.52 -12.36 1.20
N LEU A 193 -4.88 -11.24 1.54
CA LEU A 193 -3.42 -11.10 1.60
C LEU A 193 -3.05 -10.54 2.98
N GLY A 194 -2.07 -11.11 3.66
CA GLY A 194 -1.68 -10.65 5.00
C GLY A 194 -0.49 -11.38 5.60
N PHE A 195 -0.37 -11.33 6.92
CA PHE A 195 0.75 -11.92 7.66
C PHE A 195 0.28 -12.92 8.72
N GLY A 196 0.79 -14.15 8.67
CA GLY A 196 0.37 -15.25 9.55
C GLY A 196 1.41 -15.65 10.60
N HIS A 197 0.96 -16.14 11.76
CA HIS A 197 1.84 -16.69 12.77
C HIS A 197 2.44 -18.05 12.39
N GLN A 198 3.76 -18.13 12.26
CA GLN A 198 4.47 -19.41 12.13
C GLN A 198 4.96 -19.92 13.49
N LYS A 199 4.58 -21.16 13.86
CA LYS A 199 5.00 -21.82 15.12
C LYS A 199 6.53 -21.92 15.35
N SER A 200 7.33 -21.69 14.32
CA SER A 200 8.80 -21.77 14.32
C SER A 200 9.49 -20.53 13.75
N GLY A 201 8.74 -19.49 13.38
CA GLY A 201 9.25 -18.24 12.82
C GLY A 201 9.32 -17.14 13.87
N PHE A 202 10.32 -16.26 13.76
CA PHE A 202 10.42 -15.06 14.61
C PHE A 202 9.52 -13.92 14.10
N MET A 203 9.50 -13.74 12.78
CA MET A 203 8.56 -12.84 12.11
C MET A 203 7.35 -13.62 11.58
N PRO A 204 6.13 -13.06 11.64
CA PRO A 204 5.01 -13.49 10.81
C PRO A 204 5.40 -13.53 9.33
N TYR A 205 4.84 -14.49 8.59
CA TYR A 205 5.15 -14.72 7.18
C TYR A 205 4.03 -14.23 6.27
N GLU A 206 4.35 -13.82 5.04
CA GLU A 206 3.35 -13.49 4.03
C GLU A 206 2.42 -14.68 3.77
N TRP A 207 1.14 -14.47 4.02
CA TRP A 207 0.07 -15.44 3.83
C TRP A 207 -0.92 -14.92 2.79
N SER A 208 -1.47 -15.84 2.01
CA SER A 208 -2.64 -15.59 1.20
C SER A 208 -3.62 -16.75 1.27
N GLY A 209 -4.90 -16.42 1.18
CA GLY A 209 -6.01 -17.36 1.04
C GLY A 209 -6.92 -16.95 -0.11
N ARG A 210 -7.63 -17.94 -0.66
CA ARG A 210 -8.69 -17.73 -1.67
C ARG A 210 -10.00 -18.24 -1.12
N GLY A 211 -11.10 -17.63 -1.52
CA GLY A 211 -12.40 -17.95 -0.96
C GLY A 211 -13.56 -17.54 -1.85
N ALA A 212 -14.77 -17.72 -1.33
CA ALA A 212 -16.00 -17.22 -1.93
C ALA A 212 -16.92 -16.64 -0.84
N VAL A 213 -17.59 -15.53 -1.17
CA VAL A 213 -18.59 -14.91 -0.29
C VAL A 213 -19.78 -15.85 -0.11
N THR A 214 -20.13 -16.16 1.13
CA THR A 214 -21.25 -17.04 1.49
C THR A 214 -22.45 -16.29 2.04
N LEU A 215 -22.24 -15.11 2.65
CA LEU A 215 -23.31 -14.29 3.20
C LEU A 215 -22.88 -12.82 3.28
N LEU A 216 -23.80 -11.93 2.91
CA LEU A 216 -23.74 -10.50 3.21
C LEU A 216 -24.84 -10.19 4.24
N ALA A 217 -24.48 -9.65 5.40
CA ALA A 217 -25.43 -9.42 6.49
C ALA A 217 -24.94 -8.31 7.45
N PRO A 218 -25.83 -7.57 8.12
CA PRO A 218 -25.44 -6.67 9.19
C PRO A 218 -25.05 -7.44 10.47
N ALA A 219 -24.08 -6.89 11.20
CA ALA A 219 -23.82 -7.20 12.59
C ALA A 219 -24.97 -6.73 13.51
N LYS A 220 -24.91 -7.10 14.80
CA LYS A 220 -25.88 -6.64 15.81
C LYS A 220 -25.91 -5.13 16.00
N ASP A 221 -24.81 -4.44 15.72
CA ASP A 221 -24.67 -2.97 15.79
C ASP A 221 -24.98 -2.28 14.45
N GLY A 222 -25.42 -3.04 13.44
CA GLY A 222 -25.72 -2.54 12.10
C GLY A 222 -24.54 -2.57 11.12
N THR A 223 -23.31 -2.82 11.58
CA THR A 223 -22.10 -2.86 10.73
C THR A 223 -22.27 -3.87 9.58
N PRO A 224 -22.17 -3.47 8.30
CA PRO A 224 -22.23 -4.40 7.18
C PRO A 224 -21.04 -5.39 7.20
N LEU A 225 -21.35 -6.69 7.15
CA LEU A 225 -20.36 -7.77 7.16
C LEU A 225 -20.35 -8.54 5.84
N ILE A 226 -19.17 -9.01 5.48
CA ILE A 226 -18.93 -9.99 4.43
C ILE A 226 -18.47 -11.28 5.10
N VAL A 227 -19.25 -12.35 4.99
CA VAL A 227 -18.88 -13.70 5.45
C VAL A 227 -18.48 -14.53 4.25
N PHE A 228 -17.42 -15.31 4.39
CA PHE A 228 -16.85 -16.10 3.30
C PHE A 228 -16.22 -17.40 3.79
N THR A 229 -16.23 -18.42 2.94
CA THR A 229 -15.36 -19.60 3.13
C THR A 229 -14.03 -19.37 2.42
N PHE A 230 -12.95 -19.97 2.93
CA PHE A 230 -11.62 -19.83 2.34
C PHE A 230 -10.79 -21.12 2.46
N ASP A 231 -9.85 -21.30 1.54
CA ASP A 231 -9.15 -22.55 1.21
C ASP A 231 -8.07 -22.99 2.23
N ARG A 232 -7.85 -22.19 3.28
CA ARG A 232 -6.80 -22.36 4.29
C ARG A 232 -7.33 -21.99 5.66
N SER A 233 -6.78 -22.54 6.74
CA SER A 233 -7.21 -22.14 8.08
C SER A 233 -6.73 -20.74 8.47
N ALA A 234 -7.58 -19.95 9.11
CA ALA A 234 -7.16 -18.69 9.74
C ALA A 234 -6.12 -18.89 10.85
N GLN A 235 -5.19 -17.95 10.95
CA GLN A 235 -4.15 -17.91 11.97
C GLN A 235 -4.10 -16.52 12.62
N PRO A 236 -3.61 -16.41 13.88
CA PRO A 236 -3.28 -15.12 14.46
C PRO A 236 -2.36 -14.32 13.52
N GLY A 237 -2.57 -13.01 13.43
CA GLY A 237 -1.88 -12.11 12.50
C GLY A 237 -2.68 -11.75 11.24
N HIS A 238 -3.59 -12.63 10.77
CA HIS A 238 -4.38 -12.35 9.56
C HIS A 238 -5.38 -11.19 9.78
N SER A 239 -5.74 -10.87 11.02
CA SER A 239 -6.60 -9.73 11.34
C SER A 239 -6.08 -8.42 10.75
N GLY A 240 -6.95 -7.64 10.14
CA GLY A 240 -6.61 -6.41 9.42
C GLY A 240 -6.22 -6.62 7.93
N SER A 241 -6.24 -7.86 7.43
CA SER A 241 -5.96 -8.14 6.01
C SER A 241 -7.05 -7.55 5.09
N PRO A 242 -6.70 -6.97 3.93
CA PRO A 242 -7.68 -6.64 2.92
C PRO A 242 -8.30 -7.92 2.32
N VAL A 243 -9.62 -7.89 2.15
CA VAL A 243 -10.37 -8.83 1.31
C VAL A 243 -10.52 -8.17 -0.07
N LEU A 244 -10.00 -8.84 -1.10
CA LEU A 244 -9.96 -8.37 -2.48
C LEU A 244 -11.00 -9.09 -3.33
N ASN A 245 -11.69 -8.36 -4.20
CA ASN A 245 -12.48 -8.94 -5.29
C ASN A 245 -11.61 -9.31 -6.51
N ALA A 246 -12.23 -9.83 -7.56
CA ALA A 246 -11.54 -10.22 -8.80
C ALA A 246 -10.84 -9.06 -9.57
N LYS A 247 -11.10 -7.80 -9.19
CA LYS A 247 -10.47 -6.59 -9.75
C LYS A 247 -9.31 -6.07 -8.89
N ASP A 248 -8.89 -6.84 -7.87
CA ASP A 248 -7.88 -6.45 -6.88
C ASP A 248 -8.23 -5.15 -6.11
N GLN A 249 -9.53 -4.91 -5.93
CA GLN A 249 -10.07 -3.83 -5.10
C GLN A 249 -10.50 -4.37 -3.73
N VAL A 250 -10.30 -3.58 -2.67
CA VAL A 250 -10.65 -3.94 -1.29
C VAL A 250 -12.16 -3.80 -1.09
N VAL A 251 -12.82 -4.93 -0.88
CA VAL A 251 -14.25 -5.03 -0.56
C VAL A 251 -14.52 -5.10 0.94
N GLY A 252 -13.49 -5.36 1.75
CA GLY A 252 -13.60 -5.33 3.20
C GLY A 252 -12.27 -5.58 3.91
N ILE A 253 -12.30 -5.50 5.24
CA ILE A 253 -11.16 -5.80 6.12
C ILE A 253 -11.47 -7.03 6.97
N TYR A 254 -10.57 -8.02 6.94
CA TYR A 254 -10.75 -9.31 7.57
C TYR A 254 -10.42 -9.29 9.07
N ASN A 255 -11.33 -9.75 9.91
CA ASN A 255 -11.27 -9.50 11.36
C ASN A 255 -11.55 -10.72 12.25
N TRP A 256 -12.47 -11.61 11.86
CA TRP A 256 -12.85 -12.77 12.68
C TRP A 256 -12.86 -14.05 11.87
N ALA A 257 -12.51 -15.16 12.52
CA ALA A 257 -12.75 -16.50 12.00
C ALA A 257 -13.83 -17.19 12.84
N ASN A 258 -14.55 -18.14 12.25
CA ASN A 258 -15.35 -19.07 13.04
C ASN A 258 -14.43 -20.02 13.86
N ARG A 259 -15.02 -20.82 14.77
CA ARG A 259 -14.23 -21.72 15.65
C ARG A 259 -13.41 -22.77 14.88
N SER A 260 -13.89 -23.26 13.74
CA SER A 260 -13.15 -24.19 12.87
C SER A 260 -12.08 -23.49 12.02
N ARG A 261 -12.06 -22.16 12.00
CA ARG A 261 -11.15 -21.29 11.23
C ARG A 261 -11.22 -21.50 9.72
N THR A 262 -12.36 -21.97 9.21
CA THR A 262 -12.63 -22.26 7.78
C THR A 262 -13.59 -21.24 7.15
N GLU A 263 -14.26 -20.45 7.98
CA GLU A 263 -15.11 -19.33 7.58
C GLU A 263 -14.59 -18.06 8.24
N GLY A 264 -14.54 -16.99 7.45
CA GLY A 264 -14.03 -15.69 7.84
C GLY A 264 -15.11 -14.63 7.74
N THR A 265 -14.97 -13.58 8.54
CA THR A 265 -15.84 -12.42 8.53
C THR A 265 -14.99 -11.17 8.40
N ALA A 266 -15.36 -10.33 7.44
CA ALA A 266 -14.81 -9.01 7.21
C ALA A 266 -15.87 -7.93 7.44
N ILE A 267 -15.42 -6.74 7.82
CA ILE A 267 -16.23 -5.52 7.75
C ILE A 267 -16.23 -5.05 6.30
N ALA A 268 -17.38 -4.69 5.74
CA ALA A 268 -17.46 -4.23 4.35
C ALA A 268 -16.79 -2.86 4.15
N SER A 269 -16.26 -2.61 2.95
CA SER A 269 -15.57 -1.37 2.56
C SER A 269 -16.40 -0.10 2.70
N SER A 270 -17.74 -0.20 2.72
CA SER A 270 -18.65 0.93 2.98
C SER A 270 -18.37 1.62 4.31
N GLU A 271 -17.94 0.87 5.33
CA GLU A 271 -17.52 1.40 6.64
C GLU A 271 -16.16 2.09 6.60
N LEU A 272 -15.28 1.62 5.72
CA LEU A 272 -13.90 2.08 5.60
C LEU A 272 -13.78 3.43 4.87
N LEU A 273 -14.84 3.83 4.15
CA LEU A 273 -14.96 5.16 3.53
C LEU A 273 -15.23 6.28 4.56
N HIS A 274 -15.69 5.93 5.76
CA HIS A 274 -15.96 6.87 6.85
C HIS A 274 -15.26 6.37 8.13
N PRO A 275 -13.91 6.38 8.13
CA PRO A 275 -13.12 5.57 9.05
C PRO A 275 -13.23 6.00 10.52
N CYS A 276 -13.53 7.27 10.77
CA CYS A 276 -13.67 7.83 12.11
C CYS A 276 -15.08 8.42 12.29
N PRO A 277 -15.81 8.10 13.37
CA PRO A 277 -17.05 8.80 13.75
C PRO A 277 -16.77 10.18 14.37
#